data_AF-A0AAW1JHD1-F1
#
_entry.id   AF-A0AAW1JHD1-F1
#
_cell.length_a   1.000
_cell.length_b   1.000
_cell.length_c   1.000
_cell.angle_alpha   90.00
_cell.angle_beta   90.00
_cell.angle_gamma   90.00
#
_symmetry.space_group_name_H-M   'P 1'
#
loop_
_entity.id
_entity.type
_entity.pdbx_description
1 polymer ?
#
loop_
_entity_poly.entity_id
_entity_poly.type
_entity_poly.pdbx_seq_one_letter_code
_entity_poly.pdbx_strand_id
1 'polypeptide(L)'
;MLAWVNDCLQSSFGKIEELCTGAAYCQFMDMLFPNSVPLKRVKFKTNLEHEYIQNFKVLQAGFKKMGVDKVIPVDKLIKGRFQDNFEFLQWFKKFFDANYDGREYEALEARGGLALGSGAHDHATHQKPALTRQGNGHTVRKPGNTTRWHYSDG
;
A
#
# COMPACT_ATOMS: atom_id res chain seq x y z
N MET A 1 -13.13 7.43 6.90
CA MET A 1 -12.95 5.98 6.70
C MET A 1 -11.71 5.66 5.88
N LEU A 2 -11.58 6.18 4.65
CA LEU A 2 -10.40 5.88 3.82
C LEU A 2 -9.10 6.46 4.39
N ALA A 3 -9.13 7.69 4.94
CA ALA A 3 -7.99 8.28 5.64
C ALA A 3 -7.44 7.37 6.75
N TRP A 4 -8.32 6.82 7.59
CA TRP A 4 -7.93 5.84 8.63
C TRP A 4 -7.19 4.64 8.04
N VAL A 5 -7.65 4.08 6.91
CA VAL A 5 -6.95 2.97 6.27
C VAL A 5 -5.56 3.39 5.80
N ASN A 6 -5.48 4.55 5.15
CA ASN A 6 -4.22 5.10 4.65
C ASN A 6 -3.22 5.40 5.77
N ASP A 7 -3.69 5.93 6.90
CA ASP A 7 -2.86 6.25 8.06
C ASP A 7 -2.33 4.97 8.72
N CYS A 8 -3.21 3.98 8.97
CA CYS A 8 -2.80 2.73 9.63
C CYS A 8 -1.88 1.87 8.75
N LEU A 9 -2.10 1.83 7.44
CA LEU A 9 -1.37 0.94 6.55
C LEU A 9 -0.29 1.63 5.73
N GLN A 10 -0.06 2.94 5.92
CA GLN A 10 0.84 3.73 5.07
C GLN A 10 0.53 3.48 3.58
N SER A 11 -0.74 3.66 3.22
CA SER A 11 -1.26 3.46 1.86
C SER A 11 -1.81 4.76 1.26
N SER A 12 -2.15 4.73 -0.03
CA SER A 12 -2.61 5.89 -0.78
C SER A 12 -3.87 5.58 -1.59
N PHE A 13 -4.85 4.90 -1.00
CA PHE A 13 -6.13 4.63 -1.66
C PHE A 13 -6.88 5.93 -1.91
N GLY A 14 -7.42 6.10 -3.12
CA GLY A 14 -8.26 7.24 -3.50
C GLY A 14 -9.76 6.96 -3.38
N LYS A 15 -10.14 5.68 -3.47
CA LYS A 15 -11.54 5.22 -3.47
C LYS A 15 -11.71 4.00 -2.56
N ILE A 16 -12.91 3.84 -2.02
CA ILE A 16 -13.25 2.70 -1.14
C ILE A 16 -13.25 1.38 -1.91
N GLU A 17 -13.61 1.43 -3.18
CA GLU A 17 -13.64 0.33 -4.14
C GLU A 17 -12.27 -0.34 -4.29
N GLU A 18 -11.17 0.37 -4.07
CA GLU A 18 -9.81 -0.17 -4.17
C GLU A 18 -9.49 -1.21 -3.06
N LEU A 19 -10.30 -1.24 -2.00
CA LEU A 19 -10.22 -2.28 -0.97
C LEU A 19 -10.73 -3.65 -1.46
N CYS A 20 -11.32 -3.72 -2.66
CA CYS A 20 -11.78 -4.96 -3.29
C CYS A 20 -10.66 -5.98 -3.54
N THR A 21 -9.39 -5.54 -3.49
CA THR A 21 -8.24 -6.44 -3.61
C THR A 21 -8.12 -7.41 -2.43
N GLY A 22 -8.73 -7.11 -1.28
CA GLY A 22 -8.65 -7.91 -0.06
C GLY A 22 -7.32 -7.81 0.71
N ALA A 23 -6.29 -7.18 0.13
CA ALA A 23 -4.94 -7.12 0.69
C ALA A 23 -4.87 -6.29 2.00
N ALA A 24 -5.56 -5.14 2.02
CA ALA A 24 -5.61 -4.27 3.19
C ALA A 24 -6.20 -5.00 4.41
N TYR A 25 -7.28 -5.77 4.22
CA TYR A 25 -7.91 -6.54 5.29
C TYR A 25 -7.01 -7.66 5.81
N CYS A 26 -6.25 -8.32 4.93
CA CYS A 26 -5.25 -9.29 5.37
C CYS A 26 -4.20 -8.62 6.25
N GLN A 27 -3.71 -7.45 5.85
CA GLN A 27 -2.71 -6.75 6.64
C GLN A 27 -3.25 -6.28 8.00
N PHE A 28 -4.49 -5.79 8.05
CA PHE A 28 -5.12 -5.46 9.32
C PHE A 28 -5.25 -6.68 10.24
N MET A 29 -5.52 -7.87 9.69
CA MET A 29 -5.56 -9.09 10.50
C MET A 29 -4.19 -9.43 11.10
N ASP A 30 -3.10 -9.22 10.36
CA ASP A 30 -1.75 -9.38 10.90
C ASP A 30 -1.43 -8.34 11.99
N MET A 31 -1.86 -7.09 11.79
CA MET A 31 -1.73 -6.01 12.79
C MET A 31 -2.50 -6.31 14.09
N LEU A 32 -3.76 -6.74 13.98
CA LEU A 32 -4.59 -7.09 15.14
C LEU A 32 -4.09 -8.37 15.82
N PHE A 33 -3.76 -9.38 15.01
CA PHE A 33 -3.44 -10.72 15.45
C PHE A 33 -2.24 -11.26 14.65
N PRO A 34 -1.01 -11.06 15.13
CA PRO A 34 0.19 -11.53 14.45
C PRO A 34 0.13 -13.02 14.14
N ASN A 35 0.57 -13.40 12.95
CA ASN A 35 0.50 -14.77 12.43
C ASN A 35 -0.93 -15.32 12.20
N SER A 36 -1.97 -14.48 12.29
CA SER A 36 -3.35 -14.90 11.93
C SER A 36 -3.49 -15.16 10.43
N VAL A 37 -2.71 -14.44 9.61
CA VAL A 37 -2.67 -14.60 8.15
C VAL A 37 -1.23 -14.81 7.66
N PRO A 38 -1.00 -15.63 6.62
CA PRO A 38 0.30 -15.75 5.97
C PRO A 38 0.54 -14.59 5.00
N LEU A 39 1.05 -13.44 5.48
CA LEU A 39 1.25 -12.24 4.66
C LEU A 39 2.08 -12.47 3.38
N LYS A 40 3.05 -13.39 3.41
CA LYS A 40 3.85 -13.76 2.22
C LYS A 40 3.02 -14.31 1.05
N ARG A 41 1.78 -14.76 1.30
CA ARG A 41 0.85 -15.25 0.28
C ARG A 41 -0.11 -14.19 -0.24
N VAL A 42 -0.13 -13.01 0.38
CA VAL A 42 -1.02 -11.91 0.02
C VAL A 42 -0.46 -11.17 -1.20
N LYS A 43 -1.34 -10.89 -2.16
CA LYS A 43 -1.05 -10.10 -3.34
C LYS A 43 -1.35 -8.63 -3.03
N PHE A 44 -0.34 -7.88 -2.58
CA PHE A 44 -0.52 -6.50 -2.14
C PHE A 44 -0.78 -5.50 -3.27
N LYS A 45 -0.19 -5.75 -4.44
CA LYS A 45 -0.36 -4.94 -5.65
C LYS A 45 -0.78 -5.84 -6.81
N THR A 46 -2.03 -5.73 -7.25
CA THR A 46 -2.59 -6.58 -8.32
C THR A 46 -3.81 -5.92 -8.97
N ASN A 47 -4.10 -6.30 -10.22
CA ASN A 47 -5.33 -5.95 -10.95
C ASN A 47 -6.14 -7.19 -11.38
N LEU A 48 -5.80 -8.38 -10.87
CA LEU A 48 -6.36 -9.64 -11.33
C LEU A 48 -7.41 -10.14 -10.34
N GLU A 49 -8.67 -10.26 -10.78
CA GLU A 49 -9.79 -10.66 -9.91
C GLU A 49 -9.54 -12.02 -9.22
N HIS A 50 -8.88 -12.96 -9.89
CA HIS A 50 -8.55 -14.26 -9.29
C HIS A 50 -7.53 -14.13 -8.14
N GLU A 51 -6.67 -13.11 -8.14
CA GLU A 51 -5.77 -12.80 -7.03
C GLU A 51 -6.51 -12.13 -5.87
N TYR A 52 -7.58 -11.36 -6.15
CA TYR A 52 -8.45 -10.81 -5.09
C TYR A 52 -9.17 -11.94 -4.34
N ILE A 53 -9.67 -12.93 -5.08
CA ILE A 53 -10.27 -14.13 -4.50
C ILE A 53 -9.25 -14.87 -3.62
N GLN A 54 -7.99 -14.98 -4.04
CA GLN A 54 -6.94 -15.59 -3.23
C GLN A 54 -6.70 -14.81 -1.92
N ASN A 55 -6.63 -13.49 -1.97
CA ASN A 55 -6.50 -12.64 -0.79
C ASN A 55 -7.71 -12.82 0.15
N PHE A 56 -8.94 -12.85 -0.35
CA PHE A 56 -10.11 -13.06 0.50
C PHE A 56 -10.17 -14.46 1.12
N LYS A 57 -9.65 -15.50 0.44
CA LYS A 57 -9.48 -16.83 1.06
C LYS A 57 -8.48 -16.80 2.21
N VAL A 58 -7.40 -16.03 2.08
CA VAL A 58 -6.45 -15.80 3.18
C VAL A 58 -7.14 -15.10 4.35
N LEU A 59 -7.93 -14.06 4.08
CA LEU A 59 -8.70 -13.34 5.10
C LEU A 59 -9.70 -14.25 5.82
N GLN A 60 -10.48 -15.05 5.08
CA GLN A 60 -11.43 -16.02 5.62
C GLN A 60 -10.74 -17.04 6.54
N ALA A 61 -9.57 -17.54 6.14
CA ALA A 61 -8.78 -18.45 6.98
C ALA A 61 -8.31 -17.77 8.27
N GLY A 62 -7.92 -16.49 8.20
CA GLY A 62 -7.58 -15.67 9.37
C GLY A 62 -8.77 -15.48 10.31
N PHE A 63 -9.95 -15.14 9.78
CA PHE A 63 -11.19 -15.00 10.56
C PHE A 63 -11.53 -16.30 11.28
N LYS A 64 -11.49 -17.43 10.55
CA LYS A 64 -11.74 -18.76 11.14
C LYS A 64 -10.73 -19.08 12.25
N LYS A 65 -9.45 -18.78 12.05
CA LYS A 65 -8.39 -19.01 13.05
C LYS A 65 -8.62 -18.20 14.33
N MET A 66 -9.18 -17.00 14.20
CA MET A 66 -9.46 -16.10 15.33
C MET A 66 -10.89 -16.21 15.88
N GLY A 67 -11.70 -17.17 15.40
CA GLY A 67 -13.08 -17.35 15.87
C GLY A 67 -14.03 -16.22 15.48
N VAL A 68 -13.80 -15.57 14.34
CA VAL A 68 -14.63 -14.47 13.84
C VAL A 68 -15.72 -15.02 12.92
N ASP A 69 -16.98 -14.97 13.37
CA ASP A 69 -18.14 -15.53 12.66
C ASP A 69 -18.73 -14.61 11.56
N LYS A 70 -18.03 -13.52 11.21
CA LYS A 70 -18.48 -12.63 10.14
C LYS A 70 -18.32 -13.29 8.78
N VAL A 71 -19.45 -13.49 8.10
CA VAL A 71 -19.46 -13.87 6.69
C VAL A 71 -18.92 -12.72 5.83
N ILE A 72 -17.88 -13.01 5.05
CA ILE A 72 -17.28 -12.07 4.08
C ILE A 72 -17.98 -12.26 2.73
N PRO A 73 -18.69 -11.26 2.18
CA PRO A 73 -19.40 -11.37 0.91
C PRO A 73 -18.44 -11.23 -0.29
N VAL A 74 -17.51 -12.18 -0.44
CA VAL A 74 -16.39 -12.13 -1.41
C VAL A 74 -16.85 -11.78 -2.81
N ASP A 75 -17.86 -12.47 -3.34
CA ASP A 75 -18.35 -12.27 -4.71
C ASP A 75 -18.84 -10.85 -4.99
N LYS A 76 -19.30 -10.14 -3.96
CA LYS A 76 -19.74 -8.75 -4.07
C LYS A 76 -18.57 -7.78 -3.94
N LEU A 77 -17.64 -8.07 -3.02
CA LEU A 77 -16.49 -7.22 -2.73
C LEU A 77 -15.54 -7.14 -3.91
N ILE A 78 -15.17 -8.29 -4.50
CA ILE A 78 -14.21 -8.37 -5.61
C ILE A 78 -14.66 -7.63 -6.87
N LYS A 79 -15.97 -7.35 -7.01
CA LYS A 79 -16.53 -6.55 -8.10
C LYS A 79 -16.31 -5.05 -7.93
N GLY A 80 -15.65 -4.62 -6.85
CA GLY A 80 -15.33 -3.22 -6.62
C GLY A 80 -16.57 -2.34 -6.44
N ARG A 81 -17.72 -2.89 -6.02
CA ARG A 81 -18.92 -2.07 -5.80
C ARG A 81 -18.78 -1.25 -4.52
N PHE A 82 -19.00 0.06 -4.62
CA PHE A 82 -18.85 0.99 -3.49
C PHE A 82 -19.66 0.57 -2.27
N GLN A 83 -20.97 0.29 -2.45
CA GLN A 83 -21.87 -0.01 -1.34
C GLN A 83 -21.41 -1.23 -0.54
N ASP A 84 -21.10 -2.35 -1.22
CA ASP A 84 -20.66 -3.57 -0.56
C ASP A 84 -19.30 -3.38 0.15
N ASN A 85 -18.35 -2.70 -0.51
CA ASN A 85 -17.04 -2.44 0.07
C ASN A 85 -17.12 -1.48 1.26
N PHE A 86 -17.97 -0.45 1.18
CA PHE A 86 -18.16 0.51 2.26
C PHE A 86 -18.85 -0.13 3.48
N GLU A 87 -19.88 -0.96 3.27
CA GLU A 87 -20.55 -1.69 4.34
C GLU A 87 -19.57 -2.64 5.06
N PHE A 88 -18.77 -3.39 4.31
CA PHE A 88 -17.78 -4.28 4.90
C PHE A 88 -16.69 -3.51 5.65
N LEU A 89 -16.19 -2.40 5.09
CA LEU A 89 -15.19 -1.55 5.75
C LEU A 89 -15.72 -0.95 7.06
N GLN A 90 -16.97 -0.51 7.10
CA GLN A 90 -17.58 0.02 8.33
C GLN A 90 -17.64 -1.04 9.42
N TRP A 91 -18.08 -2.25 9.08
CA TRP A 91 -18.08 -3.35 10.03
C TRP A 91 -16.64 -3.68 10.47
N PHE A 92 -15.70 -3.72 9.54
CA PHE A 92 -14.31 -4.05 9.81
C PHE A 92 -13.65 -3.02 10.73
N LYS A 93 -13.96 -1.72 10.60
CA LYS A 93 -13.48 -0.69 11.53
C LYS A 93 -13.96 -0.92 12.96
N LYS A 94 -15.24 -1.26 13.15
CA LYS A 94 -15.77 -1.59 14.48
C LYS A 94 -15.08 -2.82 15.06
N PHE A 95 -14.85 -3.84 14.23
CA PHE A 95 -14.07 -5.01 14.60
C PHE A 95 -12.63 -4.65 14.99
N PHE A 96 -11.96 -3.80 14.21
CA PHE A 96 -10.62 -3.32 14.50
C PHE A 96 -10.57 -2.58 15.85
N ASP A 97 -11.46 -1.62 16.07
CA ASP A 97 -11.49 -0.81 17.30
C ASP A 97 -11.74 -1.66 18.55
N ALA A 98 -12.52 -2.72 18.44
CA ALA A 98 -12.81 -3.63 19.54
C ALA A 98 -11.65 -4.57 19.90
N ASN A 99 -10.67 -4.75 19.01
CA ASN A 99 -9.62 -5.76 19.15
C ASN A 99 -8.20 -5.18 19.15
N TYR A 100 -8.02 -3.93 18.71
CA TYR A 100 -6.70 -3.31 18.68
C TYR A 100 -6.25 -2.91 20.08
N ASP A 101 -5.07 -3.37 20.47
CA ASP A 101 -4.50 -3.16 21.81
C ASP A 101 -3.52 -1.97 21.87
N GLY A 102 -3.41 -1.20 20.78
CA GLY A 102 -2.55 -0.02 20.71
C GLY A 102 -1.08 -0.31 20.37
N ARG A 103 -0.72 -1.55 20.03
CA ARG A 103 0.66 -1.89 19.66
C ARG A 103 1.13 -1.15 18.40
N GLU A 104 2.40 -0.77 18.38
CA GLU A 104 3.01 -0.23 17.16
C GLU A 104 3.08 -1.30 16.06
N TYR A 105 2.94 -0.86 14.81
CA TYR A 105 2.97 -1.75 13.65
C TYR A 105 3.58 -1.05 12.43
N GLU A 106 4.72 -1.57 11.97
CA GLU A 106 5.42 -1.07 10.78
C GLU A 106 4.82 -1.65 9.50
N ALA A 107 3.75 -1.02 9.02
CA ALA A 107 2.95 -1.55 7.92
C ALA A 107 3.73 -1.70 6.60
N LEU A 108 4.61 -0.75 6.26
CA LEU A 108 5.36 -0.83 5.01
C LEU A 108 6.41 -1.96 5.06
N GLU A 109 7.09 -2.14 6.19
CA GLU A 109 8.05 -3.22 6.40
C GLU A 109 7.36 -4.59 6.38
N ALA A 110 6.19 -4.72 7.00
CA ALA A 110 5.41 -5.97 7.01
C ALA A 110 5.01 -6.42 5.58
N ARG A 111 4.86 -5.48 4.65
CA ARG A 111 4.63 -5.77 3.22
C ARG A 111 5.91 -5.96 2.40
N GLY A 112 7.09 -5.85 3.01
CA GLY A 112 8.36 -5.87 2.29
C GLY A 112 8.56 -4.66 1.37
N GLY A 113 8.05 -3.49 1.76
CA GLY A 113 8.16 -2.25 0.98
C GLY A 113 7.16 -2.13 -0.18
N LEU A 114 6.25 -3.10 -0.34
CA LEU A 114 5.27 -3.08 -1.44
C LEU A 114 4.14 -2.07 -1.18
N ALA A 115 3.70 -1.41 -2.25
CA ALA A 115 2.49 -0.59 -2.23
C ALA A 115 1.22 -1.45 -2.13
N LEU A 116 0.13 -0.84 -1.66
CA LEU A 116 -1.19 -1.46 -1.55
C LEU A 116 -2.11 -0.99 -2.67
N GLY A 117 -2.89 -1.91 -3.23
CA GLY A 117 -4.01 -1.59 -4.12
C GLY A 117 -3.80 -2.02 -5.57
N SER A 118 -4.53 -1.36 -6.48
CA SER A 118 -4.51 -1.70 -7.90
C SER A 118 -3.16 -1.37 -8.53
N GLY A 119 -2.56 -2.33 -9.25
CA GLY A 119 -1.30 -2.15 -9.96
C GLY A 119 -1.32 -1.09 -11.08
N ALA A 120 -2.46 -0.45 -11.33
CA ALA A 120 -2.62 0.61 -12.33
C ALA A 120 -2.13 1.99 -11.86
N HIS A 121 -2.00 2.22 -10.54
CA HIS A 121 -1.50 3.47 -9.98
C HIS A 121 -0.04 3.32 -9.52
N ASP A 122 0.89 3.21 -10.47
CA ASP A 122 2.24 3.73 -10.22
C ASP A 122 2.18 5.24 -10.42
N HIS A 123 1.70 5.97 -9.41
CA HIS A 123 2.16 7.33 -9.25
C HIS A 123 3.62 7.23 -8.86
N ALA A 124 4.50 7.37 -9.86
CA ALA A 124 5.91 7.62 -9.64
C ALA A 124 6.02 8.77 -8.64
N THR A 125 6.37 8.45 -7.39
CA THR A 125 6.84 9.43 -6.42
C THR A 125 8.18 9.93 -6.94
N HIS A 126 8.15 10.89 -7.87
CA HIS A 126 9.27 11.79 -8.09
C HIS A 126 9.48 12.56 -6.79
N GLN A 127 10.30 11.99 -5.91
CA GLN A 127 10.98 12.75 -4.88
C GLN A 127 11.87 13.75 -5.63
N LYS A 128 11.42 15.00 -5.71
CA LYS A 128 12.24 16.10 -6.23
C LYS A 128 13.55 16.12 -5.44
N PRO A 129 14.74 16.11 -6.05
CA PRO A 129 15.95 16.37 -5.31
C PRO A 129 15.85 17.79 -4.75
N ALA A 130 15.97 17.92 -3.43
CA ALA A 130 16.06 19.21 -2.78
C ALA A 130 17.31 19.93 -3.32
N LEU A 131 17.10 21.05 -4.00
CA LEU A 131 18.17 21.98 -4.37
C LEU A 131 18.72 22.58 -3.08
N THR A 132 19.87 22.06 -2.63
CA THR A 132 20.68 22.67 -1.60
C THR A 132 21.13 24.05 -2.08
N ARG A 133 20.57 25.07 -1.42
CA ARG A 133 20.94 26.48 -1.53
C ARG A 133 22.39 26.66 -1.03
N GLN A 134 23.36 26.71 -1.94
CA GLN A 134 24.74 27.07 -1.61
C GLN A 134 24.93 28.58 -1.63
N GLY A 135 25.51 29.08 -0.55
CA GLY A 135 25.78 30.49 -0.29
C GLY A 135 26.96 31.05 -1.10
N ASN A 136 26.91 32.38 -1.24
CA ASN A 136 27.92 33.25 -1.84
C ASN A 136 29.35 32.96 -1.35
N GLY A 137 30.28 32.89 -2.31
CA GLY A 137 31.72 33.08 -2.10
C GLY A 137 32.37 33.60 -3.38
N HIS A 138 32.82 34.86 -3.36
CA HIS A 138 33.61 35.49 -4.42
C HIS A 138 34.98 34.81 -4.58
N THR A 139 35.46 34.61 -5.83
CA THR A 139 36.72 35.21 -6.33
C THR A 139 36.99 34.89 -7.82
N VAL A 140 37.19 35.99 -8.55
CA VAL A 140 37.89 36.29 -9.82
C VAL A 140 38.86 35.23 -10.42
N ARG A 141 38.75 34.97 -11.75
CA ARG A 141 39.75 35.23 -12.85
C ARG A 141 39.56 34.28 -14.07
N LYS A 142 39.41 34.87 -15.27
CA LYS A 142 39.67 34.28 -16.63
C LYS A 142 41.15 34.56 -17.02
N PRO A 143 41.75 34.12 -18.15
CA PRO A 143 41.19 33.46 -19.36
C PRO A 143 42.01 32.27 -19.92
N GLY A 144 41.53 31.61 -20.98
CA GLY A 144 42.32 30.63 -21.75
C GLY A 144 41.52 29.99 -22.88
N ASN A 145 42.15 29.85 -24.05
CA ASN A 145 41.57 29.79 -25.38
C ASN A 145 41.49 28.35 -25.95
N THR A 146 40.76 28.19 -27.05
CA THR A 146 40.96 27.20 -28.13
C THR A 146 40.29 25.81 -28.06
N THR A 147 39.21 25.72 -28.85
CA THR A 147 38.82 24.69 -29.84
C THR A 147 39.65 23.40 -29.94
N ARG A 148 38.99 22.22 -29.83
CA ARG A 148 39.12 21.13 -30.83
C ARG A 148 38.04 20.05 -30.65
N TRP A 149 37.29 19.80 -31.73
CA TRP A 149 36.47 18.61 -31.91
C TRP A 149 37.34 17.43 -32.33
N HIS A 150 37.15 16.26 -31.72
CA HIS A 150 37.53 14.97 -32.29
C HIS A 150 36.37 13.99 -32.10
N TYR A 151 35.83 13.55 -33.23
CA TYR A 151 35.05 12.32 -33.38
C TYR A 151 36.01 11.13 -33.57
N SER A 152 35.46 9.91 -33.45
CA SER A 152 36.05 8.57 -33.65
C SER A 152 36.37 7.82 -32.34
N ASP A 153 36.03 6.54 -32.15
CA ASP A 153 35.38 5.53 -32.99
C ASP A 153 34.78 4.44 -32.08
N GLY A 154 33.82 3.72 -32.63
CA GLY A 154 33.36 2.41 -32.18
C GLY A 154 32.61 1.75 -33.33
#